data_AF-A0A7C6A0C0-F1
#
_entry.id   AF-A0A7C6A0C0-F1
#
_cell.length_a   1.000
_cell.length_b   1.000
_cell.length_c   1.000
_cell.angle_alpha   90.00
_cell.angle_beta   90.00
_cell.angle_gamma   90.00
#
_symmetry.space_group_name_H-M   'P 1'
#
loop_
_entity.id
_entity.type
_entity.pdbx_description
1 polymer ?
#
loop_
_entity_poly.entity_id
_entity_poly.type
_entity_poly.pdbx_seq_one_letter_code
_entity_poly.pdbx_strand_id
1 'polypeptide(L)'
;SYTPFLVEGLQESWEPFALGLVWSLALLGVGFRLFFLRAPRWLYTLAYLALGWLSALFLPRLHLPLSTFALVATSGAFYTLGAIVYARKRPNPWPEKVGFHGLWHLLVLLGSLFMYLAVLSLYT
;
A
#
# COMPACT_ATOMS: atom_id res chain seq x y z
N SER A 1 3.80 -4.50 -5.15
CA SER A 1 2.47 -5.00 -4.80
C SER A 1 1.48 -4.96 -5.96
N TYR A 2 1.39 -3.87 -6.73
CA TYR A 2 0.36 -3.72 -7.78
C TYR A 2 0.44 -4.69 -8.96
N THR A 3 1.61 -4.81 -9.58
CA THR A 3 1.80 -5.53 -10.86
C THR A 3 1.07 -6.86 -10.98
N PRO A 4 1.20 -7.83 -10.04
CA PRO A 4 0.53 -9.13 -10.20
C PRO A 4 -1.00 -9.02 -10.25
N PHE A 5 -1.62 -8.14 -9.45
CA PHE A 5 -3.08 -7.98 -9.49
C PHE A 5 -3.57 -7.25 -10.73
N LEU A 6 -2.74 -6.38 -11.31
CA LEU A 6 -3.09 -5.68 -12.56
C LEU A 6 -2.99 -6.62 -13.76
N VAL A 7 -1.96 -7.47 -13.79
CA VAL A 7 -1.75 -8.44 -14.87
C VAL A 7 -2.76 -9.59 -14.80
N GLU A 8 -2.99 -10.17 -13.60
CA GLU A 8 -3.83 -11.36 -13.46
C GLU A 8 -5.32 -11.03 -13.24
N GLY A 9 -5.61 -9.87 -12.63
CA GLY A 9 -6.93 -9.58 -12.09
C GLY A 9 -7.66 -8.42 -12.75
N LEU A 10 -7.03 -7.61 -13.59
CA LEU A 10 -7.69 -6.47 -14.23
C LEU A 10 -8.22 -6.88 -15.60
N GLN A 11 -9.33 -6.27 -16.02
CA GLN A 11 -9.77 -6.34 -17.41
C GLN A 11 -8.63 -5.95 -18.38
N GLU A 12 -8.33 -6.82 -19.35
CA GLU A 12 -7.17 -6.72 -20.26
C GLU A 12 -7.00 -5.34 -20.91
N SER A 13 -8.09 -4.71 -21.34
CA SER A 13 -8.05 -3.39 -22.01
C SER A 13 -7.56 -2.25 -21.11
N TRP A 14 -7.57 -2.43 -19.79
CA TRP A 14 -7.14 -1.43 -18.80
C TRP A 14 -5.74 -1.71 -18.22
N GLU A 15 -5.20 -2.91 -18.40
CA GLU A 15 -3.92 -3.32 -17.82
C GLU A 15 -2.75 -2.39 -18.22
N PRO A 16 -2.51 -2.08 -19.51
CA PRO A 16 -1.38 -1.23 -19.89
C PRO A 16 -1.48 0.17 -19.31
N PHE A 17 -2.69 0.73 -19.27
CA PHE A 17 -2.94 2.03 -18.67
C PHE A 17 -2.69 2.02 -17.16
N ALA A 18 -3.21 1.02 -16.44
CA ALA A 18 -3.04 0.90 -15.00
C ALA A 18 -1.58 0.70 -14.61
N LEU A 19 -0.85 -0.16 -15.32
CA LEU A 19 0.58 -0.36 -15.13
C LEU A 19 1.36 0.93 -15.39
N GLY A 20 1.11 1.58 -16.53
CA GLY A 20 1.75 2.85 -16.88
C GLY A 20 1.52 3.92 -15.81
N LEU A 21 0.29 4.05 -15.32
CA LEU A 21 -0.06 5.00 -14.26
C LEU A 21 0.68 4.70 -12.95
N VAL A 22 0.61 3.45 -12.45
CA VAL A 22 1.22 3.06 -11.18
C VAL A 22 2.74 3.24 -11.22
N TRP A 23 3.40 2.78 -12.29
CA TRP A 23 4.85 2.89 -12.43
C TRP A 23 5.30 4.34 -12.61
N SER A 24 4.56 5.15 -13.38
CA SER A 24 4.85 6.58 -13.52
C SER A 24 4.76 7.30 -12.17
N LEU A 25 3.69 7.05 -11.40
CA LEU A 25 3.54 7.63 -10.06
C LEU A 25 4.62 7.14 -9.08
N ALA A 26 5.03 5.87 -9.18
CA ALA A 26 6.13 5.33 -8.38
C ALA A 26 7.46 6.03 -8.71
N LEU A 27 7.79 6.19 -9.99
CA LEU A 27 8.99 6.91 -10.44
C LEU A 27 8.96 8.38 -10.03
N LEU A 28 7.81 9.04 -10.16
CA LEU A 28 7.62 10.41 -9.65
C LEU A 28 7.81 10.49 -8.14
N GLY A 29 7.30 9.52 -7.38
CA GLY A 29 7.49 9.44 -5.93
C GLY A 29 8.96 9.24 -5.54
N VAL A 30 9.69 8.40 -6.27
CA VAL A 30 11.15 8.22 -6.11
C VAL A 30 11.88 9.53 -6.42
N GLY A 31 11.59 10.16 -7.57
CA GLY A 31 12.16 11.46 -7.92
C GLY A 31 11.89 12.52 -6.86
N PHE A 32 10.63 12.62 -6.40
CA PHE A 32 10.25 13.53 -5.33
C PHE A 32 11.09 13.31 -4.06
N ARG A 33 11.30 12.05 -3.65
CA ARG A 33 12.13 11.73 -2.49
C ARG A 33 13.61 12.09 -2.68
N LEU A 34 14.14 11.95 -3.88
CA LEU A 34 15.55 12.25 -4.19
C LEU A 34 15.81 13.75 -4.28
N PHE A 35 14.91 14.53 -4.90
CA PHE A 35 15.12 15.97 -5.12
C PHE A 35 14.63 16.83 -3.95
N PHE A 36 13.69 16.37 -3.13
CA PHE A 36 13.09 17.15 -2.04
C PHE A 36 13.40 16.60 -0.64
N LEU A 37 14.67 16.34 -0.34
CA LEU A 37 15.13 15.73 0.93
C LEU A 37 14.61 16.42 2.22
N ARG A 38 14.34 17.72 2.16
CA ARG A 38 13.85 18.53 3.29
C ARG A 38 12.32 18.62 3.39
N ALA A 39 11.58 17.99 2.48
CA ALA A 39 10.12 17.99 2.53
C ALA A 39 9.62 17.39 3.86
N PRO A 40 8.49 17.89 4.38
CA PRO A 40 7.98 17.44 5.67
C PRO A 40 7.52 15.99 5.61
N ARG A 41 7.72 15.25 6.71
CA ARG A 41 7.43 13.80 6.77
C ARG A 41 5.99 13.44 6.40
N TRP A 42 5.03 14.28 6.79
CA TRP A 42 3.61 14.05 6.52
C TRP A 42 3.31 13.99 5.01
N LEU A 43 4.03 14.76 4.20
CA LEU A 43 3.82 14.80 2.75
C LEU A 43 4.19 13.45 2.12
N TYR A 44 5.29 12.86 2.58
CA TYR A 44 5.68 11.51 2.17
C TYR A 44 4.66 10.47 2.60
N THR A 45 4.21 10.50 3.86
CA THR A 45 3.20 9.55 4.36
C THR A 45 1.91 9.62 3.55
N LEU A 46 1.43 10.83 3.22
CA LEU A 46 0.24 11.01 2.38
C LEU A 46 0.47 10.52 0.95
N ALA A 47 1.63 10.81 0.35
CA ALA A 47 1.95 10.34 -1.00
C ALA A 47 1.98 8.80 -1.07
N TYR A 48 2.61 8.13 -0.09
CA TYR A 48 2.62 6.68 -0.01
C TYR A 48 1.22 6.10 0.20
N LEU A 49 0.41 6.72 1.07
CA LEU A 49 -0.96 6.25 1.34
C LEU A 49 -1.85 6.43 0.10
N ALA A 50 -1.75 7.58 -0.59
CA ALA A 50 -2.47 7.84 -1.83
C ALA A 50 -2.10 6.83 -2.93
N LEU A 51 -0.81 6.53 -3.09
CA LEU A 51 -0.36 5.50 -4.03
C LEU A 51 -0.89 4.11 -3.62
N GLY A 52 -0.97 3.80 -2.33
CA GLY A 52 -1.54 2.55 -1.82
C GLY A 52 -3.05 2.40 -2.10
N TRP A 53 -3.80 3.49 -2.08
CA TRP A 53 -5.24 3.51 -2.35
C TRP A 53 -5.61 3.68 -3.84
N LEU A 54 -4.62 3.87 -4.72
CA LEU A 54 -4.83 3.98 -6.17
C LEU A 54 -5.58 2.76 -6.76
N SER A 55 -5.43 1.58 -6.16
CA SER A 55 -6.15 0.34 -6.50
C SER A 55 -7.67 0.50 -6.44
N ALA A 56 -8.18 1.38 -5.57
CA ALA A 56 -9.61 1.65 -5.42
C ALA A 56 -10.25 2.12 -6.74
N LEU A 57 -9.50 2.81 -7.60
CA LEU A 57 -9.96 3.28 -8.92
C LEU A 57 -10.25 2.13 -9.89
N PHE A 58 -9.58 1.00 -9.70
CA PHE A 58 -9.65 -0.17 -10.58
C PHE A 58 -10.64 -1.23 -10.08
N LEU A 59 -11.17 -1.09 -8.86
CA LEU A 59 -12.08 -2.08 -8.24
C LEU A 59 -13.25 -2.51 -9.14
N PRO A 60 -13.97 -1.63 -9.86
CA PRO A 60 -15.08 -2.06 -10.71
C PRO A 60 -14.67 -2.95 -11.89
N ARG A 61 -13.37 -3.03 -12.20
CA ARG A 61 -12.80 -3.76 -13.33
C ARG A 61 -11.89 -4.91 -12.87
N LEU A 62 -11.82 -5.13 -11.57
CA LEU A 62 -10.95 -6.10 -10.93
C LEU A 62 -11.73 -7.40 -10.71
N HIS A 63 -11.35 -8.47 -11.40
CA HIS A 63 -11.96 -9.79 -11.31
C HIS A 63 -11.09 -10.68 -10.41
N LEU A 64 -11.24 -10.54 -9.10
CA LEU A 64 -10.55 -11.37 -8.12
C LEU A 64 -11.53 -12.28 -7.36
N PRO A 65 -11.09 -13.50 -6.97
CA PRO A 65 -11.81 -14.28 -5.96
C PRO A 65 -12.01 -13.47 -4.68
N LEU A 66 -13.14 -13.69 -4.01
CA LEU A 66 -13.48 -12.97 -2.77
C LEU A 66 -12.40 -13.14 -1.68
N SER A 67 -11.77 -14.31 -1.60
CA SER A 67 -10.66 -14.59 -0.69
C SER A 67 -9.45 -13.70 -0.97
N THR A 68 -9.00 -13.62 -2.22
CA THR A 68 -7.89 -12.75 -2.65
C THR A 68 -8.21 -11.29 -2.38
N PHE A 69 -9.43 -10.85 -2.71
CA PHE A 69 -9.88 -9.49 -2.42
C PHE A 69 -9.86 -9.17 -0.92
N ALA A 70 -10.33 -10.10 -0.07
CA ALA A 70 -10.30 -9.92 1.38
C ALA A 70 -8.87 -9.77 1.93
N LEU A 71 -7.90 -10.51 1.39
CA LEU A 71 -6.49 -10.38 1.76
C LEU A 71 -5.93 -9.01 1.35
N VAL A 72 -6.23 -8.53 0.13
CA VAL A 72 -5.84 -7.19 -0.33
C VAL A 72 -6.46 -6.10 0.54
N ALA A 73 -7.76 -6.19 0.84
CA ALA A 73 -8.46 -5.23 1.70
C ALA A 73 -7.88 -5.20 3.12
N THR A 74 -7.59 -6.37 3.68
CA THR A 74 -6.95 -6.51 5.00
C THR A 74 -5.55 -5.89 5.01
N SER A 75 -4.76 -6.13 3.96
CA SER A 75 -3.46 -5.48 3.78
C SER A 75 -3.58 -3.95 3.76
N GLY A 76 -4.49 -3.40 2.96
CA GLY A 76 -4.75 -1.97 2.87
C GLY A 76 -5.19 -1.35 4.20
N ALA A 77 -6.00 -2.07 4.98
CA ALA A 77 -6.41 -1.66 6.32
C ALA A 77 -5.20 -1.55 7.27
N PHE A 78 -4.31 -2.55 7.31
CA PHE A 78 -3.10 -2.51 8.13
C PHE A 78 -2.16 -1.36 7.76
N TYR A 79 -1.93 -1.11 6.46
CA TYR A 79 -1.13 0.04 6.03
C TYR A 79 -1.77 1.37 6.42
N THR A 80 -3.10 1.50 6.29
CA THR A 80 -3.83 2.71 6.65
C THR A 80 -3.80 2.95 8.15
N LEU A 81 -4.03 1.91 8.96
CA LEU A 81 -3.90 1.98 10.42
C LEU A 81 -2.47 2.36 10.83
N GLY A 82 -1.47 1.78 10.18
CA GLY A 82 -0.06 2.16 10.38
C GLY A 82 0.17 3.64 10.11
N ALA A 83 -0.32 4.16 8.98
CA ALA A 83 -0.20 5.57 8.63
C ALA A 83 -0.87 6.48 9.67
N ILE A 84 -2.05 6.09 10.20
CA ILE A 84 -2.73 6.82 11.28
C ILE A 84 -1.90 6.82 12.57
N VAL A 85 -1.36 5.66 12.98
CA VAL A 85 -0.50 5.55 14.17
C VAL A 85 0.74 6.42 14.03
N TYR A 86 1.37 6.39 12.86
CA TYR A 86 2.55 7.20 12.56
C TYR A 86 2.24 8.71 12.60
N ALA A 87 1.13 9.12 11.98
CA ALA A 87 0.70 10.52 11.95
C ALA A 87 0.32 11.07 13.32
N ARG A 88 -0.46 10.30 14.10
CA ARG A 88 -0.90 10.70 15.46
C ARG A 88 0.18 10.53 16.52
N LYS A 89 1.26 9.79 16.21
CA LYS A 89 2.28 9.37 17.17
C LYS A 89 1.70 8.67 18.41
N ARG A 90 0.57 7.97 18.21
CA ARG A 90 -0.24 7.29 19.24
C ARG A 90 -0.93 6.07 18.58
N PRO A 91 -1.19 4.98 19.32
CA PRO A 91 -0.82 4.76 20.71
C PRO A 91 0.69 4.57 20.88
N ASN A 92 1.18 4.78 22.10
CA ASN A 92 2.58 4.62 22.45
C ASN A 92 2.68 3.60 23.59
N PRO A 93 2.41 2.31 23.30
CA PRO A 93 2.14 1.31 24.34
C PRO A 93 3.36 1.03 25.21
N TRP A 94 4.55 0.96 24.62
CA TRP A 94 5.82 0.79 25.33
C TRP A 94 6.87 1.77 24.80
N PRO A 95 6.85 3.04 25.25
CA PRO A 95 7.70 4.10 24.70
C PRO A 95 9.20 3.73 24.64
N GLU A 96 9.68 2.94 25.60
CA GLU A 96 11.08 2.52 25.73
C GLU A 96 11.46 1.32 24.86
N LYS A 97 10.49 0.55 24.35
CA LYS A 97 10.74 -0.68 23.56
C LYS A 97 10.07 -0.61 22.19
N VAL A 98 8.74 -0.59 22.18
CA VAL A 98 7.89 -0.53 21.00
C VAL A 98 6.96 0.67 21.15
N GLY A 99 7.53 1.84 20.89
CA GLY A 99 6.76 3.06 20.83
C GLY A 99 5.87 3.11 19.58
N PHE A 100 5.21 4.24 19.34
CA PHE A 100 4.32 4.42 18.17
C PHE A 100 5.02 4.07 16.83
N HIS A 101 6.32 4.33 16.72
CA HIS A 101 7.08 4.03 15.50
C HIS A 101 7.32 2.53 15.31
N GLY A 102 7.62 1.81 16.40
CA GLY A 102 7.72 0.35 16.37
C GLY A 102 6.37 -0.29 16.05
N LEU A 103 5.27 0.24 16.62
CA LEU A 103 3.92 -0.21 16.30
C LEU A 103 3.58 0.04 14.81
N TRP A 104 3.97 1.18 14.26
CA TRP A 104 3.85 1.44 12.82
C TRP A 104 4.59 0.38 11.99
N HIS A 105 5.83 0.03 12.34
CA HIS A 105 6.56 -1.04 11.66
C HIS A 105 5.85 -2.40 11.74
N LEU A 106 5.31 -2.77 12.91
CA LEU A 106 4.55 -4.02 13.06
C LEU A 106 3.30 -4.05 12.17
N LEU A 107 2.56 -2.95 12.08
CA LEU A 107 1.40 -2.83 11.20
C LEU A 107 1.81 -2.92 9.72
N VAL A 108 2.93 -2.30 9.32
CA VAL A 108 3.49 -2.41 7.96
C VAL A 108 3.93 -3.84 7.64
N LEU A 109 4.50 -4.56 8.60
CA LEU A 109 4.88 -5.97 8.44
C LEU A 109 3.65 -6.87 8.27
N LEU A 110 2.62 -6.69 9.08
CA LEU A 110 1.35 -7.39 8.92
C LEU A 110 0.70 -7.08 7.58
N GLY A 111 0.61 -5.80 7.20
CA GLY A 111 0.11 -5.40 5.89
C GLY A 111 0.86 -6.06 4.74
N SER A 112 2.19 -6.12 4.84
CA SER A 112 3.06 -6.79 3.85
C SER A 112 2.84 -8.31 3.80
N LEU A 113 2.61 -8.95 4.96
CA LEU A 113 2.28 -10.38 5.05
C LEU A 113 0.96 -10.69 4.33
N PHE A 114 -0.10 -9.92 4.59
CA PHE A 114 -1.39 -10.11 3.92
C PHE A 114 -1.29 -9.83 2.41
N MET A 115 -0.49 -8.85 2.00
CA MET A 115 -0.23 -8.60 0.57
C MET A 115 0.50 -9.76 -0.08
N TYR A 116 1.51 -10.33 0.60
CA TYR A 116 2.22 -11.51 0.11
C TYR A 116 1.27 -12.70 -0.07
N LEU A 117 0.42 -12.98 0.93
CA LEU A 117 -0.58 -14.05 0.85
C LEU A 117 -1.59 -13.80 -0.29
N ALA A 118 -1.99 -12.54 -0.50
CA ALA A 118 -2.88 -12.18 -1.60
C ALA A 118 -2.25 -12.41 -2.98
N VAL A 119 -0.95 -12.12 -3.13
CA VAL A 119 -0.22 -12.43 -4.36
C VAL A 119 -0.11 -13.94 -4.56
N LEU A 120 0.22 -14.68 -3.50
CA LEU A 120 0.30 -16.14 -3.55
C LEU A 120 -1.03 -16.76 -3.99
N SER A 121 -2.16 -16.27 -3.47
CA SER A 121 -3.49 -16.78 -3.80
C SER A 121 -3.97 -16.47 -5.22
N LEU A 122 -3.22 -15.70 -6.02
CA LEU A 122 -3.49 -15.56 -7.46
C LEU A 122 -3.05 -16.80 -8.25
N TYR A 123 -2.08 -17.56 -7.74
CA TYR A 123 -1.42 -18.64 -8.46
C TYR A 123 -1.73 -20.04 -7.89
N THR A 124 -2.66 -20.14 -6.94
CA THR A 124 -3.04 -21.38 -6.26
C THR A 124 -4.55 -21.55 -6.29
#